data_AF-A0A0E2YWN2-F1
#
_entry.id   AF-A0A0E2YWN2-F1
#
_cell.length_a   1.000
_cell.length_b   1.000
_cell.length_c   1.000
_cell.angle_alpha   90.00
_cell.angle_beta   90.00
_cell.angle_gamma   90.00
#
_symmetry.space_group_name_H-M   'P 1'
#
loop_
_entity.id
_entity.type
_entity.pdbx_description
1 polymer ?
#
loop_
_entity_poly.entity_id
_entity_poly.type
_entity_poly.pdbx_seq_one_letter_code
_entity_poly.pdbx_strand_id
1 'polypeptide(L)'
;MATNKEHISKQFDADLEEVRTRVLQMGGFVEEQIEYAIEALTSGNEELIDQVITRDHRVNAMEVSIDEICNQIIARRQPTASDLRMIMMVIKTITDLERIGDEAAKIARMAKLIYS
;
A
#
# COMPACT_ATOMS: atom_id res chain seq x y z
N MET A 1 16.98 16.21 -31.53
CA MET A 1 16.01 17.01 -30.77
C MET A 1 14.83 16.09 -30.47
N ALA A 2 14.66 15.66 -29.22
CA ALA A 2 13.49 14.88 -28.85
C ALA A 2 12.24 15.77 -28.94
N THR A 3 11.15 15.25 -29.47
CA THR A 3 9.90 16.02 -29.65
C THR A 3 9.15 16.12 -28.32
N ASN A 4 8.37 17.18 -28.11
CA ASN A 4 7.60 17.42 -26.87
C ASN A 4 6.74 16.19 -26.45
N LYS A 5 6.27 15.41 -27.43
CA LYS A 5 5.51 14.17 -27.22
C LYS A 5 6.34 13.06 -26.55
N GLU A 6 7.63 12.93 -26.87
CA GLU A 6 8.54 11.97 -26.22
C GLU A 6 8.84 12.36 -24.76
N HIS A 7 8.98 13.66 -24.47
CA HIS A 7 9.18 14.13 -23.10
C HIS A 7 7.95 13.88 -22.21
N ILE A 8 6.74 14.08 -22.74
CA ILE A 8 5.49 13.80 -22.02
C ILE A 8 5.34 12.30 -21.73
N SER A 9 5.65 11.43 -22.70
CA SER A 9 5.60 9.97 -22.52
C SER A 9 6.57 9.50 -21.45
N LYS A 10 7.84 9.92 -21.52
CA LYS A 10 8.86 9.51 -20.54
C LYS A 10 8.53 9.92 -19.11
N GLN A 11 7.97 11.12 -18.94
CA GLN A 11 7.58 11.58 -17.62
C GLN A 11 6.35 10.81 -17.10
N PHE A 12 5.40 10.47 -17.97
CA PHE A 12 4.27 9.62 -17.60
C PHE A 12 4.70 8.22 -17.19
N ASP A 13 5.64 7.61 -17.92
CA ASP A 13 6.21 6.30 -17.57
C ASP A 13 6.92 6.33 -16.21
N ALA A 14 7.64 7.43 -15.92
CA ALA A 14 8.27 7.63 -14.61
C ALA A 14 7.23 7.78 -13.47
N ASP A 15 6.15 8.53 -13.73
CA ASP A 15 5.05 8.71 -12.77
C ASP A 15 4.38 7.34 -12.45
N LEU A 16 4.20 6.47 -13.47
CA LEU A 16 3.68 5.11 -13.27
C LEU A 16 4.64 4.18 -12.52
N GLU A 17 5.94 4.29 -12.76
CA GLU A 17 6.93 3.46 -12.08
C GLU A 17 7.09 3.84 -10.60
N GLU A 18 6.92 5.12 -10.26
CA GLU A 18 6.82 5.56 -8.88
C GLU A 18 5.63 4.90 -8.17
N VAL A 19 4.45 4.94 -8.79
CA VAL A 19 3.24 4.30 -8.24
C VAL A 19 3.48 2.81 -8.03
N ARG A 20 4.03 2.09 -9.02
CA ARG A 20 4.37 0.68 -8.90
C ARG A 20 5.30 0.42 -7.70
N THR A 21 6.35 1.21 -7.57
CA THR A 21 7.33 1.07 -6.49
C THR A 21 6.68 1.20 -5.12
N ARG A 22 5.79 2.19 -4.94
CA ARG A 22 5.09 2.41 -3.67
C ARG A 22 4.10 1.29 -3.35
N VAL A 23 3.39 0.77 -4.35
CA VAL A 23 2.50 -0.38 -4.16
C VAL A 23 3.29 -1.62 -3.71
N LEU A 24 4.45 -1.88 -4.29
CA LEU A 24 5.32 -2.99 -3.87
C LEU A 24 5.85 -2.79 -2.44
N GLN A 25 6.20 -1.57 -2.07
CA GLN A 25 6.60 -1.23 -0.70
C GLN A 25 5.47 -1.44 0.30
N MET A 26 4.24 -1.03 -0.04
CA MET A 26 3.06 -1.27 0.79
C MET A 26 2.78 -2.77 0.92
N GLY A 27 2.87 -3.52 -0.18
CA GLY A 27 2.71 -4.98 -0.18
C GLY A 27 3.70 -5.69 0.74
N GLY A 28 4.99 -5.38 0.64
CA GLY A 28 6.00 -5.97 1.51
C GLY A 28 5.83 -5.58 2.99
N PHE A 29 5.34 -4.37 3.26
CA PHE A 29 5.04 -3.95 4.63
C PHE A 29 3.82 -4.70 5.21
N VAL A 30 2.76 -4.88 4.41
CA VAL A 30 1.59 -5.67 4.80
C VAL A 30 1.96 -7.13 5.03
N GLU A 31 2.81 -7.72 4.19
CA GLU A 31 3.35 -9.08 4.37
C GLU A 31 4.07 -9.22 5.71
N GLU A 32 4.97 -8.29 6.06
CA GLU A 32 5.65 -8.26 7.37
C GLU A 32 4.64 -8.18 8.53
N GLN A 33 3.59 -7.36 8.41
CA GLN A 33 2.56 -7.26 9.45
C GLN A 33 1.80 -8.58 9.66
N ILE A 34 1.51 -9.33 8.58
CA ILE A 34 0.87 -10.64 8.67
C ILE A 34 1.79 -11.64 9.37
N GLU A 35 3.06 -11.70 8.97
CA GLU A 35 4.04 -12.59 9.60
C GLU A 35 4.15 -12.33 11.11
N TYR A 36 4.30 -11.06 11.50
CA TYR A 36 4.38 -10.68 12.91
C TYR A 36 3.08 -10.93 13.66
N ALA A 37 1.91 -10.72 13.04
CA ALA A 37 0.63 -11.01 13.69
C ALA A 37 0.47 -12.50 13.99
N ILE A 38 0.90 -13.38 13.07
CA ILE A 38 0.88 -14.83 13.26
C ILE A 38 1.87 -15.25 14.35
N GLU A 39 3.08 -14.69 14.34
CA GLU A 39 4.09 -14.97 15.37
C GLU A 39 3.62 -14.49 16.76
N ALA A 40 3.08 -13.28 16.84
CA ALA A 40 2.48 -12.71 18.05
C ALA A 40 1.38 -13.61 18.62
N LEU A 41 0.47 -14.09 17.76
CA LEU A 41 -0.63 -14.98 18.16
C LEU A 41 -0.14 -16.35 18.64
N THR A 42 0.91 -16.90 18.03
CA THR A 42 1.38 -18.26 18.37
C THR A 42 2.33 -18.26 19.58
N SER A 43 3.12 -17.21 19.76
CA SER A 43 4.11 -17.11 20.82
C SER A 43 3.60 -16.41 22.10
N GLY A 44 2.59 -15.54 21.98
CA GLY A 44 2.16 -14.65 23.05
C GLY A 44 3.15 -13.53 23.35
N ASN A 45 4.04 -13.21 22.41
CA ASN A 45 5.01 -12.14 22.56
C ASN A 45 4.32 -10.76 22.56
N GLU A 46 4.22 -10.13 23.74
CA GLU A 46 3.57 -8.83 23.94
C GLU A 46 4.20 -7.70 23.12
N GLU A 47 5.52 -7.73 22.91
CA GLU A 47 6.22 -6.72 22.11
C GLU A 47 5.79 -6.78 20.63
N LEU A 48 5.67 -7.99 20.06
CA LEU A 48 5.19 -8.18 18.69
C LEU A 48 3.70 -7.81 18.55
N ILE A 49 2.88 -8.15 19.55
CA ILE A 49 1.47 -7.75 19.60
C ILE A 49 1.33 -6.24 19.48
N ASP A 50 2.01 -5.49 20.34
CA ASP A 50 1.94 -4.03 20.36
C ASP A 50 2.58 -3.42 19.11
N GLN A 51 3.64 -4.02 18.60
CA GLN A 51 4.29 -3.59 17.35
C GLN A 51 3.32 -3.65 16.16
N VAL A 52 2.58 -4.75 15.98
CA VAL A 52 1.62 -4.88 14.87
C VAL A 52 0.48 -3.86 15.02
N ILE A 53 -0.09 -3.75 16.22
CA ILE A 53 -1.21 -2.84 16.49
C ILE A 53 -0.84 -1.39 16.22
N THR A 54 0.37 -0.97 16.62
CA THR A 54 0.81 0.43 16.45
C THR A 54 1.22 0.76 15.02
N ARG A 55 1.62 -0.24 14.23
CA ARG A 55 2.07 -0.09 12.85
C ARG A 55 0.95 -0.08 11.82
N ASP A 56 -0.27 -0.47 12.21
CA ASP A 56 -1.49 -0.45 11.40
C ASP A 56 -1.69 0.88 10.64
N HIS A 57 -1.59 2.01 11.35
CA HIS A 57 -1.73 3.36 10.77
C HIS A 57 -0.76 3.67 9.63
N ARG A 58 0.40 2.99 9.59
CA ARG A 58 1.37 3.19 8.51
C ARG A 58 0.87 2.62 7.19
N VAL A 59 0.11 1.52 7.20
CA VAL A 59 -0.52 0.96 6.00
C VAL A 59 -1.52 1.97 5.43
N ASN A 60 -2.36 2.55 6.29
CA ASN A 60 -3.38 3.55 5.89
C ASN A 60 -2.71 4.81 5.31
N ALA A 61 -1.60 5.25 5.90
CA ALA A 61 -0.83 6.37 5.37
C ALA A 61 -0.22 6.07 3.99
N MET A 62 0.22 4.82 3.75
CA MET A 62 0.69 4.41 2.43
C MET A 62 -0.44 4.38 1.40
N GLU A 63 -1.62 3.87 1.76
CA GLU A 63 -2.80 3.88 0.89
C GLU A 63 -3.14 5.32 0.45
N VAL A 64 -3.32 6.23 1.41
CA VAL A 64 -3.64 7.64 1.12
C VAL A 64 -2.58 8.28 0.23
N SER A 65 -1.29 8.05 0.53
CA SER A 65 -0.19 8.59 -0.27
C SER A 65 -0.20 8.07 -1.72
N ILE A 66 -0.53 6.79 -1.94
CA ILE A 66 -0.56 6.22 -3.29
C ILE A 66 -1.80 6.72 -4.04
N ASP A 67 -2.96 6.77 -3.38
CA ASP A 67 -4.19 7.30 -3.98
C ASP A 67 -4.02 8.76 -4.42
N GLU A 68 -3.37 9.60 -3.61
CA GLU A 68 -3.05 10.98 -3.98
C GLU A 68 -2.19 11.07 -5.24
N ILE A 69 -1.17 10.22 -5.37
CA ILE A 69 -0.31 10.19 -6.57
C ILE A 69 -1.12 9.75 -7.80
N CYS A 70 -1.95 8.71 -7.66
CA CYS A 70 -2.84 8.26 -8.73
C CYS A 70 -3.78 9.38 -9.20
N ASN A 71 -4.40 10.10 -8.26
CA ASN A 71 -5.27 11.24 -8.57
C ASN A 71 -4.51 12.38 -9.25
N GLN A 72 -3.28 12.69 -8.82
CA GLN A 72 -2.43 13.69 -9.47
C GLN A 72 -2.07 13.31 -10.91
N ILE A 73 -1.77 12.04 -11.18
CA ILE A 73 -1.49 11.55 -12.53
C ILE A 73 -2.71 11.74 -13.42
N ILE A 74 -3.90 11.33 -12.95
CA ILE A 74 -5.17 11.49 -13.70
C ILE A 74 -5.41 12.97 -14.02
N ALA A 75 -5.32 13.84 -13.02
CA ALA A 75 -5.60 15.26 -13.15
C ALA A 75 -4.62 15.99 -14.09
N ARG A 76 -3.33 15.64 -14.04
CA ARG A 76 -2.28 16.36 -14.79
C ARG A 76 -2.06 15.84 -16.20
N ARG A 77 -2.33 14.56 -16.45
CA ARG A 77 -1.89 13.87 -17.68
C ARG A 77 -3.02 13.50 -18.63
N GLN A 78 -4.28 13.47 -18.16
CA GLN A 78 -5.42 12.98 -18.95
C GLN A 78 -5.08 11.65 -19.66
N PRO A 79 -4.75 10.60 -18.90
CA PRO A 79 -4.24 9.34 -19.42
C PRO A 79 -5.19 8.70 -20.45
N THR A 80 -4.65 7.89 -21.35
CA THR A 80 -5.48 7.13 -22.29
C THR A 80 -6.34 6.11 -21.55
N ALA A 81 -7.31 5.49 -22.24
CA ALA A 81 -8.22 4.54 -21.58
C ALA A 81 -7.52 3.32 -20.95
N SER A 82 -6.43 2.84 -21.55
CA SER A 82 -5.61 1.74 -21.00
C SER A 82 -4.88 2.17 -19.73
N ASP A 83 -4.31 3.36 -19.77
CA ASP A 83 -3.52 3.95 -18.67
C ASP A 83 -4.42 4.26 -17.47
N LEU A 84 -5.58 4.87 -17.72
CA LEU A 84 -6.58 5.13 -16.70
C LEU A 84 -7.05 3.82 -16.05
N ARG A 85 -7.27 2.76 -16.84
CA ARG A 85 -7.64 1.45 -16.29
C ARG A 85 -6.56 0.89 -15.39
N MET A 86 -5.28 1.02 -15.76
CA MET A 86 -4.16 0.60 -14.91
C MET A 86 -4.14 1.37 -13.58
N ILE A 87 -4.28 2.69 -13.61
CA ILE A 87 -4.31 3.53 -12.40
C ILE A 87 -5.50 3.13 -11.50
N MET A 88 -6.68 2.92 -12.08
CA MET A 88 -7.86 2.46 -11.33
C MET A 88 -7.67 1.07 -10.72
N MET A 89 -6.90 0.17 -11.36
CA MET A 89 -6.54 -1.12 -10.77
C MET A 89 -5.62 -0.94 -9.57
N VAL A 90 -4.63 -0.04 -9.66
CA VAL A 90 -3.76 0.28 -8.52
C VAL A 90 -4.56 0.79 -7.33
N ILE A 91 -5.48 1.75 -7.53
CA ILE A 91 -6.31 2.29 -6.45
C ILE A 91 -7.09 1.17 -5.74
N LYS A 92 -7.65 0.22 -6.49
CA LYS A 92 -8.34 -0.92 -5.88
C LYS A 92 -7.38 -1.84 -5.12
N THR A 93 -6.20 -2.10 -5.68
CA THR A 93 -5.19 -2.95 -5.04
C THR A 93 -4.69 -2.38 -3.73
N ILE A 94 -4.45 -1.06 -3.63
CA ILE A 94 -3.99 -0.46 -2.37
C ILE A 94 -5.07 -0.52 -1.28
N THR A 95 -6.35 -0.37 -1.63
CA THR A 95 -7.46 -0.56 -0.68
C THR A 95 -7.56 -2.01 -0.23
N ASP A 96 -7.33 -2.98 -1.12
CA ASP A 96 -7.28 -4.39 -0.72
C ASP A 96 -6.07 -4.66 0.19
N LEU A 97 -4.91 -4.05 -0.06
CA LEU A 97 -3.73 -4.16 0.81
C LEU A 97 -3.96 -3.53 2.20
N GLU A 98 -4.62 -2.37 2.26
CA GLU A 98 -4.99 -1.74 3.54
C GLU A 98 -5.85 -2.67 4.39
N ARG A 99 -6.90 -3.23 3.78
CA ARG A 99 -7.78 -4.18 4.45
C ARG A 99 -7.07 -5.41 4.98
N ILE A 100 -6.07 -5.92 4.24
CA ILE A 100 -5.26 -7.05 4.70
C ILE A 100 -4.42 -6.66 5.92
N GLY A 101 -3.83 -5.47 5.93
CA GLY A 101 -3.12 -4.91 7.09
C GLY A 101 -4.03 -4.78 8.32
N ASP A 102 -5.24 -4.27 8.11
CA ASP A 102 -6.30 -4.14 9.10
C ASP A 102 -6.66 -5.50 9.74
N GLU A 103 -6.75 -6.57 8.95
CA GLU A 103 -6.97 -7.93 9.44
C GLU A 103 -5.77 -8.46 10.25
N ALA A 104 -4.53 -8.16 9.84
CA ALA A 104 -3.34 -8.49 10.63
C ALA A 104 -3.36 -7.80 12.01
N ALA A 105 -3.75 -6.52 12.06
CA ALA A 105 -3.92 -5.80 13.31
C ALA A 105 -5.05 -6.39 14.18
N LYS A 106 -6.14 -6.89 13.57
CA LYS A 106 -7.19 -7.63 14.31
C LYS A 106 -6.64 -8.92 14.93
N ILE A 107 -5.83 -9.68 14.20
CA ILE A 107 -5.17 -10.89 14.73
C ILE A 107 -4.32 -10.54 15.97
N ALA A 108 -3.50 -9.49 15.89
CA ALA A 108 -2.69 -9.05 17.04
C ALA A 108 -3.54 -8.59 18.23
N ARG A 109 -4.64 -7.86 18.00
CA ARG A 109 -5.59 -7.49 19.06
C ARG A 109 -6.22 -8.72 19.72
N MET A 110 -6.54 -9.76 18.94
CA MET A 110 -7.05 -11.02 19.48
C MET A 110 -5.98 -11.76 20.31
N ALA A 111 -4.74 -11.79 19.83
CA ALA A 111 -3.61 -12.33 20.60
C ALA A 111 -3.48 -11.62 21.96
N LYS A 112 -3.58 -10.28 21.99
CA LYS A 112 -3.56 -9.50 23.23
C LYS A 112 -4.60 -9.97 24.25
N LEU A 113 -5.83 -10.26 23.79
CA LEU A 113 -6.92 -10.75 24.65
C LEU A 113 -6.73 -12.19 25.13
N ILE A 114 -6.00 -13.02 24.39
CA ILE A 114 -5.74 -14.42 24.74
C ILE A 114 -4.66 -14.52 25.82
N TYR A 115 -3.65 -13.65 25.77
CA TYR A 115 -2.48 -13.70 26.65
C TYR A 115 -2.51 -12.69 27.81
N SER A 116 -3.51 -11.80 27.86
CA SER A 116 -3.81 -10.94 29.01
C SER A 116 -4.48 -11.70 30.15
#